data_AF-A0A9P5WIG2-F1
#
_entry.id   AF-A0A9P5WIG2-F1
#
_cell.length_a   1.000
_cell.length_b   1.000
_cell.length_c   1.000
_cell.angle_alpha   90.00
_cell.angle_beta   90.00
_cell.angle_gamma   90.00
#
_symmetry.space_group_name_H-M   'P 1'
#
loop_
_entity.id
_entity.type
_entity.pdbx_description
1 polymer ?
#
loop_
_entity_poly.entity_id
_entity_poly.type
_entity_poly.pdbx_seq_one_letter_code
_entity_poly.pdbx_strand_id
1 'polypeptide(L)'
;MNSPRSPHTPIDPTGHVFQGTPATTPTKDEIKKGYSNVFPKAANRTENNFPTATTGNKSSLSNPRADSTLYHGFTIPVKPKPPGSEDCCMSGCAHCIYDVYEEDRQDYKLKLAKVLKEIEKAGFPPPTDVATNSTSDNKGDNNVNSDSDMDPSMKAFLELERKLKGS
;
A
#
# COMPACT_ATOMS: atom_id res chain seq x y z
N MET A 1 -38.27 -25.11 -31.89
CA MET A 1 -36.81 -25.19 -32.08
C MET A 1 -36.12 -24.81 -30.78
N ASN A 2 -35.26 -25.68 -30.22
CA ASN A 2 -34.20 -25.29 -29.30
C ASN A 2 -33.21 -26.45 -29.16
N SER A 3 -32.00 -26.28 -29.70
CA SER A 3 -30.90 -27.23 -29.58
C SER A 3 -30.19 -27.07 -28.23
N PRO A 4 -29.75 -28.15 -27.56
CA PRO A 4 -28.92 -28.04 -26.37
C PRO A 4 -27.48 -27.67 -26.75
N ARG A 5 -26.93 -26.64 -26.08
CA ARG A 5 -25.56 -26.15 -26.24
C ARG A 5 -24.62 -27.07 -25.45
N SER A 6 -23.59 -27.62 -26.12
CA SER A 6 -22.57 -28.47 -25.49
C SER A 6 -21.68 -27.67 -24.52
N PRO A 7 -21.17 -28.29 -23.44
CA PRO A 7 -20.21 -27.66 -22.54
C PRO A 7 -18.81 -27.66 -23.19
N HIS A 8 -18.28 -26.47 -23.49
CA HIS A 8 -16.90 -26.31 -23.94
C HIS A 8 -15.97 -26.28 -22.70
N THR A 9 -15.04 -27.22 -22.64
CA THR A 9 -13.94 -27.21 -21.68
C THR A 9 -12.83 -26.27 -22.17
N PRO A 10 -12.23 -25.44 -21.30
CA PRO A 10 -11.14 -24.56 -21.68
C PRO A 10 -9.87 -25.39 -21.92
N ILE A 11 -9.32 -25.27 -23.13
CA ILE A 11 -8.06 -25.86 -23.57
C ILE A 11 -6.99 -24.75 -23.63
N ASP A 12 -5.87 -24.98 -22.95
CA ASP A 12 -4.69 -24.12 -22.97
C ASP A 12 -4.03 -24.13 -24.36
N PRO A 13 -3.38 -23.04 -24.83
CA PRO A 13 -2.73 -22.94 -26.15
C PRO A 13 -1.69 -24.02 -26.47
N THR A 14 -1.26 -24.83 -25.48
CA THR A 14 -0.32 -25.95 -25.70
C THR A 14 -1.02 -27.32 -25.87
N GLY A 15 -2.36 -27.38 -25.88
CA GLY A 15 -3.12 -28.60 -26.22
C GLY A 15 -3.10 -29.71 -25.16
N HIS A 16 -2.65 -29.43 -23.94
CA HIS A 16 -2.67 -30.41 -22.85
C HIS A 16 -3.98 -30.35 -22.05
N VAL A 17 -4.64 -31.50 -21.90
CA VAL A 17 -5.81 -31.70 -21.04
C VAL A 17 -5.36 -31.65 -19.58
N PHE A 18 -5.82 -30.65 -18.82
CA PHE A 18 -5.54 -30.54 -17.39
C PHE A 18 -6.38 -31.58 -16.63
N GLN A 19 -5.80 -32.74 -16.36
CA GLN A 19 -6.38 -33.70 -15.43
C GLN A 19 -6.12 -33.20 -14.01
N GLY A 20 -7.10 -32.50 -13.42
CA GLY A 20 -7.05 -32.11 -12.03
C GLY A 20 -7.02 -33.34 -11.14
N THR A 21 -5.86 -33.63 -10.54
CA THR A 21 -5.78 -34.56 -9.41
C THR A 21 -6.26 -33.84 -8.15
N PRO A 22 -7.13 -34.43 -7.32
CA PRO A 22 -7.47 -33.86 -6.02
C PRO A 22 -6.23 -33.97 -5.11
N ALA A 23 -5.62 -32.83 -4.78
CA ALA A 23 -4.55 -32.78 -3.80
C ALA A 23 -5.15 -32.95 -2.40
N THR A 24 -4.98 -34.16 -1.87
CA THR A 24 -5.15 -34.59 -0.49
C THR A 24 -4.70 -33.52 0.49
N THR A 25 -5.57 -33.21 1.46
CA THR A 25 -5.22 -32.40 2.63
C THR A 25 -4.12 -33.10 3.45
N PRO A 26 -2.97 -32.45 3.71
CA PRO A 26 -1.93 -33.05 4.54
C PRO A 26 -2.43 -33.14 5.99
N THR A 27 -2.36 -34.35 6.55
CA THR A 27 -2.73 -34.62 7.94
C THR A 27 -1.67 -34.04 8.87
N LYS A 28 -2.11 -33.57 10.05
CA LYS A 28 -1.33 -32.77 11.01
C LYS A 28 -0.01 -33.41 11.50
N ASP A 29 0.15 -34.72 11.31
CA ASP A 29 1.31 -35.49 11.74
C ASP A 29 2.48 -35.52 10.74
N GLU A 30 2.29 -35.07 9.49
CA GLU A 30 3.37 -35.02 8.47
C GLU A 30 4.18 -33.71 8.49
N ILE A 31 3.85 -32.77 9.36
CA ILE A 31 4.51 -31.44 9.41
C ILE A 31 5.84 -31.46 10.18
N LYS A 32 6.13 -32.52 10.96
CA LYS A 32 7.27 -32.53 11.91
C LYS A 32 8.58 -33.15 11.43
N LYS A 33 8.70 -33.60 10.17
CA LYS A 33 9.90 -34.35 9.72
C LYS A 33 10.59 -33.83 8.45
N GLY A 34 10.20 -32.68 7.91
CA GLY A 34 10.59 -32.26 6.56
C GLY A 34 11.39 -30.97 6.39
N TYR A 35 11.88 -30.32 7.46
CA TYR A 35 12.75 -29.15 7.31
C TYR A 35 14.14 -29.44 7.91
N SER A 36 14.90 -30.30 7.21
CA SER A 36 16.36 -30.30 7.34
C SER A 36 16.92 -29.27 6.37
N ASN A 37 17.52 -28.22 6.91
CA ASN A 37 18.22 -27.18 6.16
C ASN A 37 19.48 -27.78 5.51
N VAL A 38 19.33 -28.44 4.37
CA VAL A 38 20.45 -28.91 3.55
C VAL A 38 20.47 -28.06 2.29
N PHE A 39 21.26 -27.00 2.32
CA PHE A 39 21.59 -26.24 1.12
C PHE A 39 22.33 -27.16 0.14
N PRO A 40 21.89 -27.28 -1.13
CA PRO A 40 22.67 -28.02 -2.12
C PRO A 40 23.99 -27.27 -2.39
N LYS A 41 25.10 -27.99 -2.18
CA LYS A 41 26.47 -27.56 -2.48
C LYS A 41 26.58 -27.34 -4.00
N ALA A 42 26.95 -26.13 -4.40
CA ALA A 42 27.12 -25.73 -5.80
C ALA A 42 28.04 -26.70 -6.56
N ALA A 43 27.50 -27.32 -7.61
CA ALA A 43 28.26 -28.12 -8.56
C ALA A 43 28.33 -27.39 -9.91
N ASN A 44 29.56 -27.08 -10.29
CA ASN A 44 30.08 -26.69 -11.61
C ASN A 44 29.27 -25.75 -12.51
N ARG A 45 29.78 -24.51 -12.49
CA ARG A 45 29.70 -23.43 -13.48
C ARG A 45 29.85 -23.93 -14.93
N THR A 46 28.75 -23.95 -15.68
CA THR A 46 28.78 -23.89 -17.14
C THR A 46 28.89 -22.43 -17.56
N GLU A 47 30.01 -22.08 -18.19
CA GLU A 47 30.29 -20.74 -18.71
C GLU A 47 29.44 -20.49 -19.96
N ASN A 48 28.22 -20.00 -19.77
CA ASN A 48 27.45 -19.45 -20.87
C ASN A 48 27.92 -18.01 -21.11
N ASN A 49 28.69 -17.86 -22.18
CA ASN A 49 29.07 -16.59 -22.78
C ASN A 49 27.83 -15.73 -23.08
N PHE A 50 27.51 -14.79 -22.19
CA PHE A 50 26.59 -13.70 -22.51
C PHE A 50 27.39 -12.56 -23.15
N PRO A 51 27.04 -12.11 -24.37
CA PRO A 51 27.71 -10.98 -24.98
C PRO A 51 27.47 -9.72 -24.15
N THR A 52 28.56 -9.10 -23.72
CA THR A 52 28.59 -7.83 -23.00
C THR A 52 28.20 -6.72 -23.97
N ALA A 53 26.97 -6.23 -23.87
CA ALA A 53 26.53 -4.99 -24.50
C ALA A 53 26.11 -4.00 -23.41
N THR A 54 27.07 -3.13 -23.08
CA THR A 54 26.92 -1.68 -22.87
C THR A 54 25.67 -1.16 -22.16
N THR A 55 25.91 -0.65 -20.95
CA THR A 55 25.33 0.56 -20.36
C THR A 55 23.80 0.63 -20.25
N GLY A 56 23.31 0.34 -19.05
CA GLY A 56 21.93 0.65 -18.65
C GLY A 56 21.79 0.65 -17.14
N ASN A 57 22.10 1.80 -16.54
CA ASN A 57 21.60 2.27 -15.25
C ASN A 57 21.88 1.37 -14.04
N LYS A 58 22.99 1.67 -13.37
CA LYS A 58 23.18 1.30 -11.97
C LYS A 58 21.94 1.75 -11.23
N SER A 59 21.20 0.79 -10.70
CA SER A 59 20.17 0.99 -9.71
C SER A 59 20.74 1.91 -8.65
N SER A 60 20.35 3.18 -8.67
CA SER A 60 20.41 3.98 -7.47
C SER A 60 19.42 3.32 -6.53
N LEU A 61 19.91 2.36 -5.74
CA LEU A 61 19.39 2.19 -4.38
C LEU A 61 19.53 3.57 -3.76
N SER A 62 18.49 4.40 -3.91
CA SER A 62 18.32 5.62 -3.16
C SER A 62 18.21 5.15 -1.71
N ASN A 63 19.33 5.21 -1.01
CA ASN A 63 19.38 5.11 0.43
C ASN A 63 18.43 6.22 0.96
N PRO A 64 17.23 5.92 1.50
CA PRO A 64 16.26 6.95 1.86
C PRO A 64 16.58 7.48 3.26
N ARG A 65 17.81 7.98 3.45
CA ARG A 65 18.34 8.29 4.78
C ARG A 65 18.81 9.72 4.97
N ALA A 66 18.55 10.63 4.04
CA ALA A 66 19.11 11.98 4.15
C ALA A 66 18.11 13.12 3.91
N ASP A 67 16.82 12.88 4.10
CA ASP A 67 15.83 13.97 4.05
C ASP A 67 15.33 14.22 5.47
N SER A 68 16.21 14.69 6.34
CA SER A 68 15.85 15.13 7.69
C SER A 68 16.51 16.45 8.03
N THR A 69 15.72 17.42 8.47
CA THR A 69 16.20 18.76 8.84
C THR A 69 16.55 18.78 10.32
N LEU A 70 17.71 19.31 10.67
CA LEU A 70 18.11 19.46 12.08
C LEU A 70 17.56 20.77 12.64
N TYR A 71 16.83 20.69 13.76
CA TYR A 71 16.25 21.83 14.46
C TYR A 71 16.57 21.75 15.96
N HIS A 72 17.40 22.65 16.47
CA HIS A 72 17.85 22.66 17.88
C HIS A 72 18.33 21.30 18.42
N GLY A 73 18.97 20.49 17.56
CA GLY A 73 19.45 19.14 17.91
C GLY A 73 18.41 18.03 17.71
N PHE A 74 17.16 18.37 17.39
CA PHE A 74 16.12 17.42 17.02
C PHE A 74 16.13 17.17 15.52
N THR A 75 15.98 15.90 15.13
CA THR A 75 15.93 15.49 13.71
C THR A 75 14.47 15.50 13.26
N ILE A 76 14.10 16.50 12.47
CA ILE A 76 12.75 16.63 11.90
C ILE A 76 12.70 15.84 10.59
N PRO A 77 11.77 14.89 10.41
CA PRO A 77 11.61 14.21 9.13
C PRO A 77 11.17 15.19 8.04
N VAL A 78 11.56 14.98 6.79
CA VAL A 78 11.06 15.77 5.65
C VAL A 78 9.77 15.17 5.13
N LYS A 79 8.86 16.04 4.67
CA LYS A 79 7.60 15.64 4.07
C LYS A 79 7.86 14.90 2.76
N PRO A 80 7.28 13.70 2.55
CA PRO A 80 7.44 12.98 1.29
C PRO A 80 6.83 13.81 0.15
N LYS A 81 7.50 13.77 -1.01
CA LYS A 81 7.02 14.44 -2.22
C LYS A 81 5.93 13.58 -2.88
N PRO A 82 4.80 14.16 -3.31
CA PRO A 82 3.81 13.40 -4.06
C PRO A 82 4.39 12.87 -5.38
N PRO A 83 4.02 11.65 -5.79
CA PRO A 83 4.43 11.11 -7.08
C PRO A 83 3.80 11.93 -8.22
N GLY A 84 4.54 12.04 -9.33
CA GLY A 84 4.05 12.69 -10.55
C GLY A 84 2.97 11.86 -11.25
N SER A 85 2.27 12.48 -12.19
CA SER A 85 1.29 11.77 -13.03
C SER A 85 1.93 10.68 -13.88
N GLU A 86 3.16 10.92 -14.31
CA GLU A 86 4.02 10.03 -15.08
C GLU A 86 4.49 8.81 -14.30
N ASP A 87 4.52 8.90 -12.97
CA ASP A 87 4.84 7.78 -12.09
C ASP A 87 3.64 6.84 -11.91
N CYS A 88 2.42 7.32 -12.21
CA CYS A 88 1.22 6.51 -12.20
C CYS A 88 1.15 5.67 -13.48
N CYS A 89 1.40 4.37 -13.34
CA CYS A 89 1.38 3.44 -14.48
C CYS A 89 -0.03 3.27 -15.12
N MET A 90 -1.10 3.69 -14.43
CA MET A 90 -2.51 3.61 -14.88
C MET A 90 -3.03 2.22 -15.29
N SER A 91 -2.20 1.17 -15.24
CA SER A 91 -2.55 -0.18 -15.67
C SER A 91 -2.94 -1.13 -14.53
N GLY A 92 -3.08 -0.62 -13.30
CA GLY A 92 -3.41 -1.44 -12.12
C GLY A 92 -2.26 -2.34 -11.66
N CYS A 93 -1.10 -1.75 -11.34
CA CYS A 93 0.03 -2.47 -10.76
C CYS A 93 -0.32 -3.10 -9.40
N ALA A 94 0.44 -4.13 -9.00
CA ALA A 94 0.28 -4.79 -7.70
C ALA A 94 0.46 -3.84 -6.50
N HIS A 95 1.29 -2.81 -6.66
CA HIS A 95 1.43 -1.70 -5.70
C HIS A 95 1.16 -0.38 -6.45
N CYS A 96 0.16 0.38 -5.99
CA CYS A 96 -0.09 1.72 -6.49
C CYS A 96 0.94 2.67 -5.87
N ILE A 97 1.53 3.55 -6.69
CA ILE A 97 2.49 4.54 -6.21
C ILE A 97 1.86 5.53 -5.21
N TYR A 98 0.55 5.79 -5.36
CA TYR A 98 -0.18 6.63 -4.42
C TYR A 98 -0.37 5.94 -3.07
N ASP A 99 -0.60 4.64 -3.03
CA ASP A 99 -0.72 3.89 -1.77
C ASP A 99 0.59 3.95 -0.98
N VAL A 100 1.73 3.69 -1.65
CA VAL A 100 3.07 3.80 -1.04
C VAL A 100 3.31 5.23 -0.53
N TYR A 101 2.93 6.24 -1.30
CA TYR A 101 3.03 7.63 -0.86
C TYR A 101 2.14 7.95 0.34
N GLU A 102 0.93 7.39 0.42
CA GLU A 102 0.05 7.56 1.57
C GLU A 102 0.62 6.90 2.82
N GLU A 103 1.19 5.71 2.70
CA GLU A 103 1.94 5.05 3.78
C GLU A 103 3.08 5.95 4.27
N ASP A 104 3.94 6.44 3.35
CA ASP A 104 5.04 7.34 3.68
C ASP A 104 4.57 8.64 4.35
N ARG A 105 3.43 9.19 3.91
CA ARG A 105 2.82 10.38 4.52
C ARG A 105 2.33 10.12 5.94
N GLN A 106 1.72 8.98 6.19
CA GLN A 106 1.26 8.60 7.53
C GLN A 106 2.46 8.43 8.46
N ASP A 107 3.48 7.74 7.98
CA ASP A 107 4.75 7.53 8.67
C ASP A 107 5.44 8.86 9.03
N TYR A 108 5.48 9.80 8.07
CA TYR A 108 5.95 11.15 8.29
C TYR A 108 5.18 11.85 9.43
N LYS A 109 3.84 11.81 9.40
CA LYS A 109 3.00 12.43 10.45
C LYS A 109 3.29 11.86 11.84
N LEU A 110 3.45 10.54 11.95
CA LEU A 110 3.76 9.88 13.22
C LEU A 110 5.14 10.29 13.76
N LYS A 111 6.16 10.28 12.90
CA LYS A 111 7.53 10.70 13.25
C LYS A 111 7.57 12.18 13.65
N LEU A 112 6.88 13.03 12.89
CA LEU A 112 6.77 14.46 13.16
C LEU A 112 6.12 14.72 14.53
N ALA A 113 4.98 14.08 14.82
CA ALA A 113 4.28 14.24 16.09
C ALA A 113 5.14 13.81 17.29
N LYS A 114 5.97 12.78 17.12
CA LYS A 114 6.92 12.36 18.17
C LYS A 114 7.98 13.44 18.43
N VAL A 115 8.61 13.95 17.38
CA VAL A 115 9.65 14.97 17.47
C VAL A 115 9.09 16.27 18.06
N LEU A 116 7.89 16.70 17.66
CA LEU A 116 7.27 17.90 18.21
C LEU A 116 7.00 17.79 19.71
N LYS A 117 6.54 16.63 20.18
CA LYS A 117 6.39 16.38 21.63
C LYS A 117 7.72 16.44 22.37
N GLU A 118 8.82 16.04 21.75
CA GLU A 118 10.16 16.14 22.34
C GLU A 118 10.66 17.59 22.39
N ILE A 119 10.41 18.36 21.32
CA ILE A 119 10.71 19.80 21.23
C ILE A 119 9.93 20.58 22.30
N GLU A 120 8.63 20.32 22.43
CA GLU A 120 7.76 20.95 23.43
C GLU A 120 8.24 20.65 24.86
N LYS A 121 8.61 19.39 25.14
CA LYS A 121 9.18 19.00 26.44
C LYS A 121 10.51 19.69 26.73
N ALA A 122 11.30 19.98 25.71
CA ALA A 122 12.54 20.73 25.83
C ALA A 122 12.31 22.26 25.94
N GLY A 123 11.06 22.73 25.85
CA GLY A 123 10.69 24.13 26.02
C GLY A 123 10.98 25.01 24.80
N PHE A 124 11.27 24.41 23.64
CA PHE A 124 11.45 25.14 22.40
C PHE A 124 10.10 25.33 21.68
N PRO A 125 9.90 26.45 20.96
CA PRO A 125 8.71 26.63 20.14
C PRO A 125 8.70 25.63 18.98
N PRO A 126 7.52 25.20 18.50
CA PRO A 126 7.43 24.37 17.31
C PRO A 126 7.94 25.13 16.08
N PRO A 127 8.60 24.45 15.13
CA PRO A 127 9.01 25.05 13.87
C PRO A 127 7.81 25.61 13.09
N THR A 128 7.99 26.73 12.41
CA THR A 128 6.89 27.43 11.70
C THR A 128 6.45 26.72 10.42
N ASP A 129 7.34 25.97 9.78
CA ASP A 129 7.11 25.18 8.57
C ASP A 129 6.21 23.95 8.80
N VAL A 130 6.14 23.46 10.05
CA VAL A 130 5.33 22.29 10.43
C VAL A 130 3.99 22.66 11.05
N ALA A 131 3.91 23.82 11.73
CA ALA A 131 2.72 24.27 12.45
C ALA A 131 1.54 24.62 11.52
N THR A 132 1.79 25.14 10.32
CA THR A 132 0.74 25.57 9.37
C THR A 132 -0.06 24.41 8.78
N ASN A 133 0.48 23.20 8.82
CA ASN A 133 -0.13 22.01 8.19
C ASN A 133 -0.98 21.18 9.15
N SER A 134 -0.93 21.43 10.46
CA SER A 134 -1.63 20.61 11.47
C SER A 134 -3.06 21.09 11.75
N THR A 135 -3.38 22.35 11.41
CA THR A 135 -4.68 22.97 11.72
C THR A 135 -5.76 22.68 10.67
N SER A 136 -5.41 22.09 9.52
CA SER A 136 -6.38 21.82 8.44
C SER A 136 -6.98 20.41 8.44
N ASP A 137 -6.32 19.43 9.06
CA ASP A 137 -6.75 18.02 9.02
C ASP A 137 -7.62 17.61 10.24
N ASN A 138 -7.80 18.50 11.23
CA ASN A 138 -8.67 18.29 12.40
C ASN A 138 -9.82 19.32 12.46
N LYS A 139 -10.56 19.49 11.36
CA LYS A 139 -11.95 19.95 11.46
C LYS A 139 -12.89 18.74 11.53
N GLY A 140 -12.60 17.85 12.49
CA GLY A 140 -13.61 16.97 13.06
C GLY A 140 -14.47 17.82 13.98
N ASP A 141 -15.44 18.50 13.39
CA ASP A 141 -16.40 19.38 14.05
C ASP A 141 -17.26 18.56 15.03
N ASN A 142 -16.77 18.38 16.26
CA ASN A 142 -17.54 17.78 17.35
C ASN A 142 -18.53 18.78 17.97
N ASN A 143 -19.25 19.51 17.12
CA ASN A 143 -20.47 20.23 17.51
C ASN A 143 -21.47 20.38 16.35
N VAL A 144 -21.83 19.28 15.68
CA VAL A 144 -23.04 19.27 14.83
C VAL A 144 -24.25 18.93 15.69
N ASN A 145 -24.70 19.92 16.47
CA ASN A 145 -26.12 20.07 16.80
C ASN A 145 -26.68 21.17 15.89
N SER A 146 -26.85 20.83 14.62
CA SER A 146 -27.49 21.69 13.65
C SER A 146 -28.07 20.81 12.55
N ASP A 147 -29.35 20.45 12.71
CA ASP A 147 -30.21 19.78 11.71
C ASP A 147 -30.21 20.48 10.33
N SER A 148 -29.59 21.65 10.23
CA SER A 148 -29.44 22.44 9.01
C SER A 148 -28.26 22.05 8.13
N ASP A 149 -27.20 21.36 8.62
CA ASP A 149 -25.96 21.13 7.85
C ASP A 149 -25.77 19.67 7.37
N MET A 150 -26.85 18.91 7.21
CA MET A 150 -26.78 17.65 6.47
C MET A 150 -27.00 17.92 4.98
N ASP A 151 -26.17 17.33 4.12
CA ASP A 151 -26.26 17.45 2.65
C ASP A 151 -27.70 17.15 2.18
N PRO A 152 -28.27 17.95 1.26
CA PRO A 152 -29.62 17.74 0.75
C PRO A 152 -29.88 16.32 0.25
N SER A 153 -28.88 15.63 -0.30
CA SER A 153 -28.96 14.24 -0.77
C SER A 153 -29.06 13.26 0.39
N MET A 154 -28.28 13.49 1.46
CA MET A 154 -28.35 12.69 2.68
C MET A 154 -29.71 12.83 3.38
N LYS A 155 -30.27 14.05 3.40
CA LYS A 155 -31.61 14.30 3.95
C LYS A 155 -32.70 13.55 3.17
N ALA A 156 -32.65 13.60 1.84
CA ALA A 156 -33.60 12.88 0.99
C ALA A 156 -33.55 11.36 1.21
N PHE A 157 -32.36 10.81 1.40
CA PHE A 157 -32.18 9.39 1.68
C PHE A 157 -32.76 9.00 3.04
N LEU A 158 -32.43 9.75 4.10
CA LEU A 158 -32.97 9.52 5.45
C LEU A 158 -34.50 9.60 5.49
N GLU A 159 -35.10 10.51 4.71
CA GLU A 159 -36.56 10.63 4.62
C GLU A 159 -37.21 9.41 3.94
N LEU A 160 -36.62 8.91 2.85
CA LEU A 160 -37.08 7.69 2.18
C LEU A 160 -37.00 6.48 3.11
N GLU A 161 -35.90 6.32 3.85
CA GLU A 161 -35.76 5.24 4.82
C GLU A 161 -36.80 5.31 5.94
N ARG A 162 -37.06 6.51 6.48
CA ARG A 162 -38.08 6.72 7.51
C ARG A 162 -39.47 6.36 6.99
N LYS A 163 -39.76 6.68 5.74
CA LYS A 163 -41.05 6.40 5.08
C LYS A 163 -41.24 4.90 4.80
N LEU A 164 -40.15 4.17 4.55
CA LEU A 164 -40.18 2.72 4.33
C LEU A 164 -40.22 1.93 5.65
N LYS A 165 -39.62 2.44 6.73
CA LYS A 165 -39.56 1.75 8.03
C LYS A 165 -40.80 1.99 8.91
N GLY A 166 -41.61 2.99 8.57
CA GLY A 166 -42.84 3.34 9.27
C GLY A 166 -44.13 2.80 8.63
N SER A 167 -44.03 1.92 7.62
CA SER A 167 -45.16 1.22 6.99
C SER A 167 -45.09 -0.28 7.26
#